data_AF-A0A6B3FLN7-F1
#
_entry.id   AF-A0A6B3FLN7-F1
#
_cell.length_a   1.000
_cell.length_b   1.000
_cell.length_c   1.000
_cell.angle_alpha   90.00
_cell.angle_beta   90.00
_cell.angle_gamma   90.00
#
_symmetry.space_group_name_H-M   'P 1'
#
loop_
_entity.id
_entity.type
_entity.pdbx_description
1 polymer ?
#
loop_
_entity_poly.entity_id
_entity_poly.type
_entity_poly.pdbx_seq_one_letter_code
_entity_poly.pdbx_strand_id
1 'polypeptide(L)'
;MKHRRISRKRATLAGSAVVALVAAGFTFQSANASDDVPQFAAKTLSADAAGKLADTLDRDLGADAAGSYYDTTAKALVVNVVDEADAEQVRQAGGKARIVENSLAELKSAR
;
A
#
# COMPACT_ATOMS: atom_id res chain seq x y z
N MET A 1 62.82 40.83 -22.44
CA MET A 1 63.04 42.02 -21.59
C MET A 1 62.27 41.86 -20.28
N LYS A 2 62.84 42.40 -19.20
CA LYS A 2 62.45 42.27 -17.80
C LYS A 2 61.48 43.41 -17.40
N HIS A 3 60.82 43.22 -16.25
CA HIS A 3 59.94 44.16 -15.50
C HIS A 3 58.45 44.11 -15.89
N ARG A 4 57.47 44.20 -14.98
CA ARG A 4 57.47 44.82 -13.65
C ARG A 4 56.40 44.19 -12.74
N ARG A 5 56.64 44.35 -11.43
CA ARG A 5 55.90 43.82 -10.28
C ARG A 5 54.88 44.85 -9.75
N ILE A 6 53.90 44.37 -8.97
CA ILE A 6 53.09 45.04 -7.90
C ILE A 6 51.77 45.69 -8.40
N SER A 7 50.59 45.37 -7.84
CA SER A 7 50.14 45.83 -6.52
C SER A 7 49.03 44.98 -5.86
N ARG A 8 49.27 44.60 -4.61
CA ARG A 8 48.28 44.13 -3.61
C ARG A 8 47.33 45.27 -3.26
N LYS A 9 46.01 45.02 -3.26
CA LYS A 9 45.10 45.50 -2.21
C LYS A 9 44.01 44.46 -1.96
N ARG A 10 44.11 43.79 -0.81
CA ARG A 10 43.00 43.03 -0.21
C ARG A 10 42.07 44.06 0.42
N ALA A 11 40.83 44.11 -0.04
CA ALA A 11 39.78 44.87 0.60
C ALA A 11 38.90 43.91 1.41
N THR A 12 39.01 44.05 2.71
CA THR A 12 38.18 43.41 3.74
C THR A 12 36.86 44.20 3.90
N LEU A 13 35.72 43.52 3.81
CA LEU A 13 34.43 43.90 4.41
C LEU A 13 33.73 42.57 4.75
N ALA A 14 33.60 42.10 5.99
CA ALA A 14 32.96 42.65 7.20
C ALA A 14 31.43 42.81 7.11
N GLY A 15 30.71 41.68 7.26
CA GLY A 15 29.52 41.49 8.13
C GLY A 15 28.18 42.18 7.84
N SER A 16 27.14 41.60 8.47
CA SER A 16 25.71 41.99 8.59
C SER A 16 24.81 41.54 7.42
N ALA A 17 23.62 40.98 7.59
CA ALA A 17 22.79 40.73 8.77
C ALA A 17 21.92 39.47 8.55
N VAL A 18 21.84 38.60 9.56
CA VAL A 18 20.75 37.62 9.70
C VAL A 18 19.69 38.27 10.58
N VAL A 19 18.44 38.21 10.14
CA VAL A 19 17.15 38.32 10.89
C VAL A 19 16.18 39.10 10.01
N ALA A 20 15.36 38.37 9.24
CA ALA A 20 14.04 38.84 8.81
C ALA A 20 13.28 37.68 8.16
N LEU A 21 12.56 36.89 8.97
CA LEU A 21 11.33 36.20 8.54
C LEU A 21 10.63 35.56 9.74
N VAL A 22 10.11 36.41 10.62
CA VAL A 22 9.04 36.02 11.55
C VAL A 22 7.87 36.94 11.26
N ALA A 23 7.09 36.62 10.24
CA ALA A 23 5.81 37.27 9.96
C ALA A 23 4.97 36.38 9.02
N ALA A 24 4.29 35.39 9.58
CA ALA A 24 2.98 34.88 9.12
C ALA A 24 2.62 33.58 9.87
N GLY A 25 2.72 33.59 11.20
CA GLY A 25 2.40 32.43 12.03
C GLY A 25 0.92 32.33 12.43
N PHE A 26 -0.04 32.73 11.58
CA PHE A 26 -1.48 32.49 11.80
C PHE A 26 -2.27 32.46 10.49
N THR A 27 -1.73 31.87 9.43
CA THR A 27 -2.65 31.34 8.42
C THR A 27 -3.26 30.10 9.04
N PHE A 28 -4.53 30.20 9.46
CA PHE A 28 -5.34 29.01 9.70
C PHE A 28 -5.11 28.10 8.49
N GLN A 29 -4.41 27.00 8.70
CA GLN A 29 -4.37 25.89 7.77
C GLN A 29 -5.76 25.24 7.84
N SER A 30 -6.80 25.97 7.41
CA SER A 30 -8.05 25.33 7.04
C SER A 30 -7.75 24.60 5.73
N ALA A 31 -7.21 23.40 5.87
CA ALA A 31 -7.35 22.42 4.83
C ALA A 31 -8.86 22.30 4.57
N ASN A 32 -9.33 22.75 3.41
CA ASN A 32 -10.67 22.47 2.92
C ASN A 32 -10.77 20.98 2.51
N ALA A 33 -10.19 20.10 3.32
CA ALA A 33 -10.52 18.68 3.30
C ALA A 33 -11.88 18.60 3.97
N SER A 34 -12.92 18.82 3.18
CA SER A 34 -14.27 18.55 3.64
C SER A 34 -14.34 17.08 4.04
N ASP A 35 -14.54 16.78 5.32
CA ASP A 35 -14.92 15.44 5.78
C ASP A 35 -16.31 15.02 5.25
N ASP A 36 -17.00 15.93 4.55
CA ASP A 36 -18.30 15.73 3.91
C ASP A 36 -18.18 15.05 2.53
N VAL A 37 -17.10 14.30 2.29
CA VAL A 37 -17.05 13.32 1.20
C VAL A 37 -17.65 12.03 1.76
N PRO A 38 -18.70 11.45 1.13
CA PRO A 38 -19.20 10.16 1.55
C PRO A 38 -18.05 9.18 1.65
N GLN A 39 -17.77 8.70 2.87
CA GLN A 39 -16.74 7.68 3.05
C GLN A 39 -17.16 6.46 2.23
N PHE A 40 -16.40 6.16 1.17
CA PHE A 40 -16.65 4.99 0.35
C PHE A 40 -16.44 3.75 1.22
N ALA A 41 -17.53 3.17 1.72
CA ALA A 41 -17.47 1.90 2.42
C ALA A 41 -17.05 0.81 1.44
N ALA A 42 -16.06 0.00 1.82
CA ALA A 42 -15.65 -1.15 1.03
C ALA A 42 -16.87 -2.05 0.75
N LYS A 43 -17.08 -2.40 -0.51
CA LYS A 43 -18.23 -3.19 -0.93
C LYS A 43 -18.05 -4.62 -0.40
N THR A 44 -19.06 -5.14 0.29
CA THR A 44 -19.05 -6.53 0.77
C THR A 44 -19.51 -7.49 -0.34
N LEU A 45 -19.02 -8.73 -0.31
CA LEU A 45 -19.40 -9.77 -1.27
C LEU A 45 -20.75 -10.38 -0.88
N SER A 46 -21.64 -10.56 -1.86
CA SER A 46 -22.75 -11.50 -1.73
C SER A 46 -22.24 -12.94 -1.91
N ALA A 47 -23.02 -13.94 -1.51
CA ALA A 47 -22.66 -15.34 -1.72
C ALA A 47 -22.48 -15.69 -3.21
N ASP A 48 -23.34 -15.19 -4.10
CA ASP A 48 -23.21 -15.39 -5.55
C ASP A 48 -21.94 -14.75 -6.12
N ALA A 49 -21.62 -13.53 -5.71
CA ALA A 49 -20.40 -12.86 -6.13
C ALA A 49 -19.15 -13.58 -5.60
N ALA A 50 -19.20 -14.08 -4.36
CA ALA A 50 -18.15 -14.87 -3.78
C ALA A 50 -17.93 -16.20 -4.54
N GLY A 51 -19.00 -16.86 -5.00
CA GLY A 51 -18.90 -18.05 -5.84
C GLY A 51 -18.20 -17.77 -7.17
N LYS A 52 -18.57 -16.70 -7.88
CA LYS A 52 -17.91 -16.30 -9.14
C LYS A 52 -16.44 -15.94 -8.95
N LEU A 53 -16.13 -15.27 -7.83
CA LEU A 53 -14.73 -14.96 -7.48
C LEU A 53 -13.95 -16.24 -7.16
N ALA A 54 -14.56 -17.19 -6.45
CA ALA A 54 -13.95 -18.47 -6.15
C ALA A 54 -13.63 -19.26 -7.42
N ASP A 55 -14.57 -19.33 -8.38
CA ASP A 55 -14.34 -20.00 -9.67
C ASP A 55 -13.19 -19.37 -10.46
N THR A 56 -13.02 -18.05 -10.35
CA THR A 56 -11.92 -17.33 -11.01
C THR A 56 -10.58 -17.67 -10.34
N LEU A 57 -10.53 -17.55 -9.01
CA LEU A 57 -9.33 -17.84 -8.23
C LEU A 57 -8.91 -19.31 -8.31
N ASP A 58 -9.85 -20.24 -8.35
CA ASP A 58 -9.56 -21.68 -8.51
C ASP A 58 -8.84 -21.96 -9.84
N ARG A 59 -9.21 -21.25 -10.91
CA ARG A 59 -8.54 -21.35 -12.22
C ARG A 59 -7.17 -20.69 -12.24
N ASP A 60 -7.02 -19.58 -11.53
CA ASP A 60 -5.78 -18.80 -11.52
C ASP A 60 -4.71 -19.43 -10.61
N LEU A 61 -5.11 -19.98 -9.46
CA LEU A 61 -4.23 -20.62 -8.46
C LEU A 61 -4.02 -22.11 -8.74
N GLY A 62 -5.00 -22.79 -9.35
CA GLY A 62 -4.89 -24.20 -9.68
C GLY A 62 -4.71 -25.10 -8.44
N ALA A 63 -3.65 -25.90 -8.43
CA ALA A 63 -3.42 -26.92 -7.39
C ALA A 63 -3.04 -26.34 -6.03
N ASP A 64 -2.59 -25.08 -5.99
CA ASP A 64 -2.08 -24.42 -4.80
C ASP A 64 -3.20 -23.85 -3.91
N ALA A 65 -4.43 -23.76 -4.46
CA ALA A 65 -5.63 -23.49 -3.68
C ALA A 65 -6.00 -24.68 -2.77
N ALA A 66 -5.97 -24.46 -1.47
CA ALA A 66 -6.37 -25.42 -0.43
C ALA A 66 -7.86 -25.31 -0.05
N GLY A 67 -8.70 -24.93 -1.02
CA GLY A 67 -10.14 -24.75 -0.87
C GLY A 67 -10.56 -23.37 -0.37
N SER A 68 -11.84 -23.04 -0.55
CA SER A 68 -12.40 -21.73 -0.22
C SER A 68 -13.80 -21.83 0.40
N TYR A 69 -14.21 -20.80 1.12
CA TYR A 69 -15.56 -20.70 1.70
C TYR A 69 -16.01 -19.24 1.81
N TYR A 70 -17.32 -19.03 1.80
CA TYR A 70 -17.90 -17.71 2.07
C TYR A 70 -18.11 -17.51 3.57
N ASP A 71 -17.46 -16.50 4.14
CA ASP A 71 -17.70 -16.05 5.51
C ASP A 71 -18.91 -15.11 5.52
N THR A 72 -20.03 -15.57 6.07
CA THR A 72 -21.28 -14.80 6.14
C THR A 72 -21.21 -13.63 7.13
N THR A 73 -20.33 -13.72 8.14
CA THR A 73 -20.14 -12.68 9.14
C THR A 73 -19.34 -11.53 8.56
N ALA A 74 -18.21 -11.86 7.91
CA ALA A 74 -17.38 -10.87 7.24
C ALA A 74 -17.90 -10.46 5.85
N LYS A 75 -18.86 -11.20 5.29
CA LYS A 75 -19.35 -11.08 3.92
C LYS A 75 -18.22 -11.06 2.89
N ALA A 76 -17.33 -12.04 3.00
CA ALA A 76 -16.12 -12.14 2.21
C ALA A 76 -15.85 -13.59 1.77
N LEU A 77 -15.21 -13.75 0.62
CA LEU A 77 -14.63 -15.04 0.22
C LEU A 77 -13.32 -15.24 0.98
N VAL A 78 -13.18 -16.36 1.70
CA VAL A 78 -11.93 -16.80 2.30
C VAL A 78 -11.35 -17.93 1.45
N VAL A 79 -10.10 -17.79 1.03
CA VAL A 79 -9.37 -18.80 0.25
C VAL A 79 -8.17 -19.27 1.05
N ASN A 80 -8.03 -20.58 1.21
CA ASN A 80 -6.87 -21.17 1.82
C ASN A 80 -5.80 -21.40 0.75
N VAL A 81 -4.56 -21.06 1.05
CA VAL A 81 -3.42 -21.18 0.14
C VAL A 81 -2.20 -21.67 0.92
N VAL A 82 -1.20 -22.23 0.26
CA VAL A 82 -0.01 -22.80 0.93
C VAL A 82 1.17 -21.85 1.00
N ASP A 83 1.15 -20.75 0.25
CA ASP A 83 2.21 -19.74 0.27
C ASP A 83 1.70 -18.28 0.24
N GLU A 84 2.64 -17.35 0.41
CA GLU A 84 2.35 -15.92 0.48
C GLU A 84 2.13 -15.28 -0.89
N ALA A 85 2.68 -15.85 -1.97
CA ALA A 85 2.51 -15.30 -3.31
C ALA A 85 1.04 -15.46 -3.76
N ASP A 86 0.49 -16.64 -3.54
CA ASP A 86 -0.92 -16.92 -3.78
C ASP A 86 -1.83 -16.17 -2.82
N ALA A 87 -1.39 -16.00 -1.56
CA ALA A 87 -2.13 -15.19 -0.59
C ALA A 87 -2.27 -13.75 -1.08
N GLU A 88 -1.22 -13.19 -1.67
CA GLU A 88 -1.25 -11.87 -2.25
C GLU A 88 -2.17 -11.79 -3.48
N GLN A 89 -2.13 -12.80 -4.36
CA GLN A 89 -3.04 -12.88 -5.50
C GLN A 89 -4.52 -12.91 -5.07
N VAL A 90 -4.85 -13.70 -4.03
CA VAL A 90 -6.20 -13.74 -3.45
C VAL A 90 -6.60 -12.37 -2.91
N ARG A 91 -5.71 -11.68 -2.19
CA ARG A 91 -5.99 -10.33 -1.64
C ARG A 91 -6.23 -9.31 -2.74
N GLN A 92 -5.42 -9.34 -3.80
CA GLN A 92 -5.57 -8.44 -4.95
C GLN A 92 -6.87 -8.67 -5.71
N ALA A 93 -7.34 -9.92 -5.78
CA ALA A 93 -8.63 -10.27 -6.36
C ALA A 93 -9.83 -9.89 -5.47
N GLY A 94 -9.60 -9.38 -4.26
CA GLY A 94 -10.64 -8.98 -3.31
C GLY A 94 -11.13 -10.11 -2.40
N GLY A 95 -10.44 -11.24 -2.36
CA GLY A 95 -10.63 -12.30 -1.39
C GLY A 95 -9.83 -12.07 -0.10
N LYS A 96 -10.12 -12.87 0.93
CA LYS A 96 -9.31 -12.98 2.14
C LYS A 96 -8.47 -14.24 2.05
N ALA A 97 -7.15 -14.09 2.06
CA ALA A 97 -6.25 -15.23 2.08
C ALA A 97 -6.07 -15.79 3.50
N ARG A 98 -5.95 -17.10 3.61
CA ARG A 98 -5.50 -17.79 4.81
C ARG A 98 -4.42 -18.80 4.45
N ILE A 99 -3.20 -18.58 4.93
CA ILE A 99 -2.11 -19.51 4.69
C ILE A 99 -2.32 -20.74 5.57
N VAL A 100 -2.24 -21.93 4.96
CA VAL A 100 -2.38 -23.23 5.60
C VAL A 100 -1.17 -24.10 5.26
N GLU A 101 -0.91 -25.10 6.10
CA GLU A 101 0.28 -25.95 5.96
C GLU A 101 0.18 -26.96 4.81
N ASN A 102 -1.03 -27.44 4.52
CA ASN A 102 -1.25 -28.55 3.59
C ASN A 102 -2.16 -28.14 2.43
N SER A 103 -1.80 -28.59 1.24
CA SER A 103 -2.61 -28.50 0.03
C SER A 103 -3.80 -29.47 0.07
N LEU A 104 -4.78 -29.25 -0.80
CA LEU A 104 -5.94 -30.13 -0.92
C LEU A 104 -5.54 -31.54 -1.41
N ALA A 105 -4.48 -31.64 -2.22
CA ALA A 105 -3.93 -32.90 -2.69
C ALA A 105 -3.33 -33.74 -1.55
N GLU A 106 -2.56 -33.10 -0.66
CA GLU A 106 -1.98 -33.76 0.52
C GLU A 106 -3.05 -34.22 1.51
N LEU A 107 -4.07 -33.39 1.76
CA LEU A 107 -5.20 -33.78 2.61
C LEU A 107 -5.98 -34.98 2.02
N LYS A 108 -6.06 -35.09 0.69
CA LYS A 108 -6.70 -36.22 0.00
C LYS A 108 -5.86 -37.49 0.05
N SER A 109 -4.52 -37.38 -0.02
CA SER A 109 -3.63 -38.54 0.00
C SER A 109 -3.42 -39.10 1.41
N ALA A 110 -3.61 -38.30 2.45
CA ALA A 110 -3.49 -38.70 3.85
C ALA A 110 -4.72 -39.42 4.42
N ARG A 111 -5.77 -39.66 3.60
CA ARG A 111 -7.04 -40.24 4.02
C ARG A 111 -7.08 -41.76 3.96
#